data_AF-A0A3D5Z761-F1
#
_entry.id   AF-A0A3D5Z761-F1
#
_cell.length_a   1.000
_cell.length_b   1.000
_cell.length_c   1.000
_cell.angle_alpha   90.00
_cell.angle_beta   90.00
_cell.angle_gamma   90.00
#
_symmetry.space_group_name_H-M   'P 1'
#
loop_
_entity.id
_entity.type
_entity.pdbx_description
1 polymer ?
#
loop_
_entity_poly.entity_id
_entity_poly.type
_entity_poly.pdbx_seq_one_letter_code
_entity_poly.pdbx_strand_id
1 'polypeptide(L)'
;MKLLDEAKYLRKDAIYEDYYKIIKNFKDYDKITTKKMLETIIDLYNQKDYLKDFLTIEEIDLLKMIIKNKHLKEDKVREHIAYESLSAKLIIRYDHTQKKYDIPEEFKESVEHTIKKLNKTDLAIIKDNTNFEKVFLGIIKIFGVLTKKDLYKLVYDYTKIDADEFDYLINLPLINYHFIILKDNVYTCADYYLYLEEAIELVSKTRKLSIYERPIEDVVGYGYHDFLLTEDSTIAFLDKLDELHLYPDYILKRIKEYCNLNLDRNELKEHLADLVHNEKDYQELCILLDNMMNNATSIAYQGRTPNEYQEEKIKEKQTKEYNKKFNQLKDNEDIIQYRKIKDQIGSVIENCCLTYKTLPIDKFKKAFKLNNIDISKMETKALTNLLLFHSIDNEPTEFSKYIKTLNVLSSEYATAWKIDENQVESVFQIKDVNPKKGVVIVEEVYTNKEYEYYDIAFSCSGEFLKGLYIYTTLVNIDNIWTPNEYLLPLVGSTLEDINKKIDSIKGVNNLNTRRFLACYLLSLASDTIITKRTLN
;
A
#
# COMPACT_ATOMS: atom_id res chain seq x y z
N MET A 1 33.50 17.03 -32.45
CA MET A 1 33.20 18.19 -31.58
C MET A 1 33.97 18.03 -30.28
N LYS A 2 34.59 19.12 -29.79
CA LYS A 2 35.33 19.14 -28.53
C LYS A 2 34.56 19.92 -27.46
N LEU A 3 34.24 19.24 -26.36
CA LEU A 3 33.54 19.80 -25.21
C LEU A 3 34.29 21.01 -24.62
N LEU A 4 35.62 20.95 -24.55
CA LEU A 4 36.43 22.02 -23.95
C LEU A 4 36.47 23.30 -24.79
N ASP A 5 36.32 23.18 -26.11
CA ASP A 5 36.27 24.35 -27.01
C ASP A 5 34.98 25.14 -26.84
N GLU A 6 33.91 24.46 -26.42
CA GLU A 6 32.58 25.04 -26.18
C GLU A 6 32.39 25.58 -24.76
N ALA A 7 33.31 25.27 -23.83
CA ALA A 7 33.19 25.62 -22.41
C ALA A 7 32.87 27.09 -22.12
N LYS A 8 33.30 28.01 -23.00
CA LYS A 8 33.05 29.45 -22.89
C LYS A 8 31.63 29.88 -23.25
N TYR A 9 30.87 29.04 -23.95
CA TYR A 9 29.49 29.29 -24.37
C TYR A 9 28.47 28.59 -23.47
N LEU A 10 28.92 27.66 -22.62
CA LEU A 10 28.07 26.92 -21.70
C LEU A 10 27.84 27.73 -20.43
N ARG A 11 26.58 27.80 -19.98
CA ARG A 11 26.26 28.45 -18.72
C ARG A 11 26.84 27.63 -17.56
N LYS A 12 27.47 28.32 -16.61
CA LYS A 12 28.22 27.69 -15.52
C LYS A 12 27.29 26.93 -14.57
N ASP A 13 26.12 27.48 -14.27
CA ASP A 13 25.05 26.87 -13.48
C ASP A 13 24.61 25.52 -14.07
N ALA A 14 24.31 25.48 -15.37
CA ALA A 14 23.89 24.24 -16.04
C ALA A 14 24.97 23.14 -15.95
N ILE A 15 26.24 23.49 -16.18
CA ILE A 15 27.34 22.51 -16.07
C ILE A 15 27.62 22.12 -14.62
N TYR A 16 27.38 23.02 -13.67
CA TYR A 16 27.53 22.70 -12.25
C TYR A 16 26.51 21.65 -11.80
N GLU A 17 25.28 21.70 -12.32
CA GLU A 17 24.24 20.72 -12.02
C GLU A 17 24.64 19.30 -12.42
N ASP A 18 25.24 19.14 -13.60
CA ASP A 18 25.78 17.84 -14.02
C ASP A 18 27.04 17.48 -13.21
N TYR A 19 27.91 18.45 -12.94
CA TYR A 19 29.19 18.25 -12.28
C TYR A 19 29.06 17.68 -10.86
N TYR A 20 28.16 18.22 -10.02
CA TYR A 20 28.03 17.71 -8.65
C TYR A 20 27.40 16.31 -8.60
N LYS A 21 26.61 15.92 -9.62
CA LYS A 21 26.06 14.56 -9.75
C LYS A 21 27.13 13.57 -10.20
N ILE A 22 28.01 13.96 -11.12
CA ILE A 22 29.04 13.10 -11.68
C ILE A 22 30.26 12.97 -10.74
N ILE A 23 30.65 14.04 -10.05
CA ILE A 23 31.89 14.11 -9.25
C ILE A 23 31.59 14.03 -7.76
N LYS A 24 31.98 12.92 -7.12
CA LYS A 24 31.73 12.67 -5.68
C LYS A 24 32.29 13.75 -4.74
N ASN A 25 33.52 14.21 -4.97
CA ASN A 25 34.18 15.25 -4.17
C ASN A 25 34.17 16.58 -4.94
N PHE A 26 32.99 17.02 -5.34
CA PHE A 26 32.82 18.25 -6.12
C PHE A 26 33.23 19.49 -5.30
N LYS A 27 33.74 20.51 -5.99
CA LYS A 27 34.05 21.81 -5.38
C LYS A 27 32.82 22.71 -5.39
N ASP A 28 32.71 23.63 -4.42
CA ASP A 28 31.68 24.66 -4.39
C ASP A 28 31.60 25.45 -5.70
N TYR A 29 30.38 25.85 -6.09
CA TYR A 29 30.09 26.60 -7.31
C TYR A 29 31.05 27.78 -7.52
N ASP A 30 31.24 28.62 -6.50
CA ASP A 30 32.08 29.82 -6.60
C ASP A 30 33.58 29.53 -6.77
N LYS A 31 34.03 28.32 -6.40
CA LYS A 31 35.45 27.93 -6.36
C LYS A 31 35.92 27.17 -7.60
N ILE A 32 35.05 26.94 -8.59
CA ILE A 32 35.40 26.18 -9.80
C ILE A 32 34.91 26.89 -11.07
N THR A 33 35.61 26.68 -12.18
CA THR A 33 35.26 27.23 -13.50
C THR A 33 34.62 26.17 -14.38
N THR A 34 33.81 26.57 -15.36
CA THR A 34 33.18 25.66 -16.34
C THR A 34 34.19 24.73 -16.99
N LYS A 35 35.32 25.27 -17.43
CA LYS A 35 36.40 24.49 -18.04
C LYS A 35 36.96 23.44 -17.07
N LYS A 36 37.23 23.80 -15.80
CA LYS A 36 37.78 22.87 -14.81
C LYS A 36 36.77 21.78 -14.44
N MET A 37 35.48 22.07 -14.42
CA MET A 37 34.42 21.06 -14.24
C MET A 37 34.47 20.03 -15.36
N LEU A 38 34.46 20.49 -16.62
CA LEU A 38 34.52 19.61 -17.79
C LEU A 38 35.81 18.77 -17.83
N GLU A 39 36.98 19.37 -17.56
CA GLU A 39 38.24 18.62 -17.46
C GLU A 39 38.16 17.50 -16.43
N THR A 40 37.56 17.76 -15.26
CA THR A 40 37.43 16.75 -14.19
C THR A 40 36.51 15.60 -14.60
N ILE A 41 35.43 15.90 -15.33
CA ILE A 41 34.50 14.89 -15.87
C ILE A 41 35.19 14.04 -16.94
N ILE A 42 35.92 14.69 -17.86
CA ILE A 42 36.68 14.02 -18.92
C ILE A 42 37.71 13.07 -18.30
N ASP A 43 38.48 13.55 -17.31
CA ASP A 43 39.48 12.75 -16.62
C ASP A 43 38.86 11.51 -15.96
N LEU A 44 37.67 11.66 -15.36
CA LEU A 44 36.94 10.55 -14.73
C LEU A 44 36.47 9.52 -15.75
N TYR A 45 35.84 9.95 -16.85
CA TYR A 45 35.34 9.04 -17.89
C TYR A 45 36.46 8.30 -18.65
N ASN A 46 37.66 8.86 -18.67
CA ASN A 46 38.84 8.22 -19.23
C ASN A 46 39.53 7.24 -18.27
N GLN A 47 39.08 7.12 -17.02
CA GLN A 47 39.58 6.09 -16.11
C GLN A 47 39.19 4.71 -16.60
N LYS A 48 40.12 3.75 -16.40
CA LYS A 48 39.92 2.37 -16.80
C LYS A 48 38.69 1.80 -16.09
N ASP A 49 37.83 1.11 -16.85
CA ASP A 49 36.63 0.40 -16.40
C ASP A 49 35.52 1.29 -15.79
N TYR A 50 35.72 2.60 -15.58
CA TYR A 50 34.71 3.49 -14.98
C TYR A 50 33.39 3.49 -15.75
N LEU A 51 33.44 3.67 -17.08
CA LEU A 51 32.24 3.71 -17.92
C LEU A 51 31.46 2.39 -17.88
N LYS A 52 32.12 1.25 -17.65
CA LYS A 52 31.45 -0.04 -17.54
C LYS A 52 30.53 -0.10 -16.32
N ASP A 53 30.97 0.47 -15.20
CA ASP A 53 30.24 0.46 -13.93
C ASP A 53 29.31 1.67 -13.75
N PHE A 54 29.31 2.60 -14.72
CA PHE A 54 28.54 3.84 -14.72
C PHE A 54 27.35 3.84 -15.70
N LEU A 55 27.41 3.02 -16.75
CA LEU A 55 26.40 2.98 -17.80
C LEU A 55 25.31 1.94 -17.51
N THR A 56 24.07 2.27 -17.83
CA THR A 56 22.95 1.31 -17.83
C THR A 56 22.92 0.48 -19.12
N ILE A 57 22.13 -0.60 -19.12
CA ILE A 57 22.00 -1.43 -20.32
C ILE A 57 21.34 -0.68 -21.49
N GLU A 58 20.34 0.16 -21.20
CA GLU A 58 19.65 0.99 -22.20
C GLU A 58 20.59 2.06 -22.78
N GLU A 59 21.49 2.62 -21.97
CA GLU A 59 22.51 3.57 -22.41
C GLU A 59 23.55 2.92 -23.33
N ILE A 60 24.01 1.71 -22.99
CA ILE A 60 24.94 0.93 -23.81
C ILE A 60 24.34 0.63 -25.19
N ASP A 61 23.05 0.30 -25.24
CA ASP A 61 22.37 0.00 -26.49
C ASP A 61 22.27 1.23 -27.40
N LEU A 62 21.96 2.41 -26.85
CA LEU A 62 21.97 3.66 -27.60
C LEU A 62 23.38 4.03 -28.09
N LEU A 63 24.41 3.87 -27.24
CA LEU A 63 25.80 4.12 -27.64
C LEU A 63 26.25 3.20 -28.77
N LYS A 64 25.88 1.91 -28.74
CA LYS A 64 26.13 0.97 -29.86
C LYS A 64 25.46 1.45 -31.15
N MET A 65 24.23 1.96 -31.07
CA MET A 65 23.52 2.51 -32.23
C MET A 65 24.26 3.72 -32.83
N ILE A 66 24.71 4.66 -31.99
CA ILE A 66 25.45 5.86 -32.42
C ILE A 66 26.80 5.47 -33.04
N ILE A 67 27.56 4.59 -32.39
CA ILE A 67 28.89 4.14 -32.87
C ILE A 67 28.79 3.40 -34.21
N LYS A 68 27.78 2.54 -34.38
CA LYS A 68 27.61 1.74 -35.60
C LYS A 68 27.08 2.55 -36.78
N ASN A 69 26.22 3.54 -36.53
CA ASN A 69 25.50 4.27 -37.57
C ASN A 69 25.97 5.73 -37.68
N LYS A 70 26.94 5.99 -38.55
CA LYS A 70 27.47 7.35 -38.80
C LYS A 70 26.43 8.38 -39.26
N HIS A 71 25.27 7.93 -39.74
CA HIS A 71 24.16 8.75 -40.24
C HIS A 71 22.86 8.50 -39.47
N LEU A 72 22.94 8.16 -38.18
CA LEU A 72 21.76 8.02 -37.34
C LEU A 72 21.01 9.36 -37.30
N LYS A 73 19.72 9.33 -37.67
CA LYS A 73 18.87 10.52 -37.64
C LYS A 73 18.66 10.99 -36.20
N GLU A 74 18.56 12.31 -36.03
CA GLU A 74 18.32 12.96 -34.74
C GLU A 74 17.11 12.39 -34.01
N ASP A 75 15.96 12.28 -34.70
CA ASP A 75 14.70 11.79 -34.11
C ASP A 75 14.85 10.40 -33.51
N LYS A 76 15.60 9.51 -34.18
CA LYS A 76 15.85 8.15 -33.68
C LYS A 76 16.67 8.11 -32.40
N VAL A 77 17.51 9.12 -32.17
CA VAL A 77 18.25 9.25 -30.92
C VAL A 77 17.30 9.75 -29.84
N ARG A 78 16.54 10.81 -30.12
CA ARG A 78 15.58 11.42 -29.17
C ARG A 78 14.44 10.49 -28.76
N GLU A 79 13.99 9.59 -29.65
CA GLU A 79 12.98 8.57 -29.37
C GLU A 79 13.49 7.44 -28.45
N HIS A 80 14.80 7.32 -28.23
CA HIS A 80 15.36 6.27 -27.40
C HIS A 80 15.25 6.64 -25.92
N ILE A 81 14.79 5.70 -25.08
CA ILE A 81 14.56 5.90 -23.64
C ILE A 81 15.77 6.40 -22.84
N ALA A 82 16.98 6.17 -23.36
CA ALA A 82 18.25 6.51 -22.70
C ALA A 82 18.83 7.86 -23.14
N TYR A 83 18.15 8.57 -24.06
CA TYR A 83 18.62 9.83 -24.62
C TYR A 83 18.87 10.88 -23.54
N GLU A 84 17.87 11.15 -22.70
CA GLU A 84 17.94 12.18 -21.67
C GLU A 84 19.06 11.88 -20.66
N SER A 85 19.18 10.62 -20.24
CA SER A 85 20.22 10.18 -19.32
C SER A 85 21.63 10.35 -19.89
N LEU A 86 21.90 9.88 -21.12
CA LEU A 86 23.21 10.06 -21.75
C LEU A 86 23.55 11.53 -22.00
N SER A 87 22.55 12.36 -22.31
CA SER A 87 22.71 13.80 -22.50
C SER A 87 23.06 14.48 -21.18
N ALA A 88 22.36 14.15 -20.08
CA ALA A 88 22.63 14.67 -18.73
C ALA A 88 24.00 14.21 -18.20
N LYS A 89 24.41 12.97 -18.50
CA LYS A 89 25.77 12.47 -18.21
C LYS A 89 26.84 13.10 -19.11
N LEU A 90 26.48 13.98 -20.05
CA LEU A 90 27.37 14.62 -21.03
C LEU A 90 28.09 13.65 -21.98
N ILE A 91 27.67 12.38 -22.06
CA ILE A 91 28.33 11.35 -22.87
C ILE A 91 27.99 11.48 -24.35
N ILE A 92 26.79 12.00 -24.66
CA ILE A 92 26.38 12.37 -26.02
C ILE A 92 26.01 13.85 -26.06
N ARG A 93 26.24 14.49 -27.21
CA ARG A 93 25.79 15.85 -27.47
C ARG A 93 25.43 16.05 -28.93
N TYR A 94 24.58 17.04 -29.19
CA TYR A 94 24.24 17.45 -30.54
C TYR A 94 25.39 18.25 -31.16
N ASP A 95 26.02 17.70 -32.20
CA ASP A 95 26.99 18.41 -33.02
C ASP A 95 26.23 19.25 -34.06
N HIS A 96 26.14 20.56 -33.81
CA HIS A 96 25.47 21.50 -34.73
C HIS A 96 26.12 21.60 -36.11
N THR A 97 27.41 21.26 -36.23
CA THR A 97 28.14 21.27 -37.51
C THR A 97 27.74 20.06 -38.36
N GLN A 98 27.64 18.89 -37.72
CA GLN A 98 27.29 17.63 -38.39
C GLN A 98 25.79 17.33 -38.36
N LYS A 99 25.00 18.14 -37.65
CA LYS A 99 23.54 18.00 -37.44
C LYS A 99 23.15 16.59 -36.97
N LYS A 100 23.87 16.08 -35.97
CA LYS A 100 23.63 14.76 -35.37
C LYS A 100 24.10 14.72 -33.92
N TYR A 101 23.62 13.73 -33.16
CA TYR A 101 24.23 13.40 -31.88
C TYR A 101 25.51 12.58 -32.09
N ASP A 102 26.58 12.93 -31.37
CA ASP A 102 27.85 12.20 -31.36
C ASP A 102 28.46 12.22 -29.96
N ILE A 103 29.47 11.38 -29.76
CA ILE A 103 30.27 11.30 -28.53
C ILE A 103 31.38 12.37 -28.63
N PRO A 104 31.54 13.24 -27.61
CA PRO A 104 32.62 14.23 -27.58
C PRO A 104 34.01 13.62 -27.75
N GLU A 105 34.88 14.31 -28.50
CA GLU A 105 36.19 13.79 -28.91
C GLU A 105 37.09 13.40 -27.72
N GLU A 106 36.99 14.12 -26.60
CA GLU A 106 37.87 13.97 -25.45
C GLU A 106 37.77 12.62 -24.72
N PHE A 107 36.66 11.91 -24.86
CA PHE A 107 36.47 10.58 -24.28
C PHE A 107 35.84 9.57 -25.27
N LYS A 108 35.79 9.92 -26.55
CA LYS A 108 35.26 9.06 -27.62
C LYS A 108 35.99 7.72 -27.68
N GLU A 109 37.32 7.74 -27.60
CA GLU A 109 38.12 6.52 -27.62
C GLU A 109 37.77 5.61 -26.42
N SER A 110 37.67 6.17 -25.22
CA SER A 110 37.31 5.44 -24.00
C SER A 110 35.93 4.81 -24.08
N VAL A 111 34.93 5.55 -24.58
CA VAL A 111 33.58 5.03 -24.81
C VAL A 111 33.60 3.90 -25.83
N GLU A 112 34.18 4.12 -27.02
CA GLU A 112 34.23 3.10 -28.06
C GLU A 112 34.99 1.84 -27.60
N HIS A 113 36.08 2.01 -26.88
CA HIS A 113 36.89 0.92 -26.33
C HIS A 113 36.10 0.10 -25.32
N THR A 114 35.41 0.76 -24.40
CA THR A 114 34.56 0.12 -23.39
C THR A 114 33.46 -0.70 -24.07
N ILE A 115 32.68 -0.07 -24.96
CA ILE A 115 31.55 -0.72 -25.64
C ILE A 115 31.99 -1.93 -26.48
N LYS A 116 33.13 -1.85 -27.17
CA LYS A 116 33.67 -2.96 -27.98
C LYS A 116 34.14 -4.16 -27.14
N LYS A 117 34.56 -3.93 -25.89
CA LYS A 117 35.11 -4.98 -25.00
C LYS A 117 34.06 -5.73 -24.18
N LEU A 118 32.84 -5.21 -24.08
CA LEU A 118 31.77 -5.83 -23.30
C LEU A 118 31.43 -7.22 -23.85
N ASN A 119 31.58 -8.24 -23.00
CA ASN A 119 31.19 -9.61 -23.31
C ASN A 119 29.79 -9.92 -22.73
N LYS A 120 29.32 -11.15 -22.97
CA LYS A 120 27.98 -11.58 -22.53
C LYS A 120 27.80 -11.57 -21.00
N THR A 121 28.86 -11.88 -20.25
CA THR A 121 28.88 -11.83 -18.78
C THR A 121 28.83 -10.39 -18.29
N ASP A 122 29.59 -9.48 -18.90
CA ASP A 122 29.56 -8.06 -18.56
C ASP A 122 28.16 -7.47 -18.75
N LEU A 123 27.50 -7.79 -19.88
CA LEU A 123 26.15 -7.32 -20.17
C LEU A 123 25.11 -7.86 -19.18
N ALA A 124 25.29 -9.09 -18.66
CA ALA A 124 24.41 -9.64 -17.63
C ALA A 124 24.57 -8.87 -16.31
N ILE A 125 25.81 -8.66 -15.85
CA ILE A 125 26.09 -7.89 -14.63
C ILE A 125 25.55 -6.47 -14.72
N ILE A 126 25.75 -5.79 -15.86
CA ILE A 126 25.28 -4.41 -16.05
C ILE A 126 23.75 -4.37 -16.03
N LYS A 127 23.08 -5.35 -16.62
CA LYS A 127 21.62 -5.45 -16.56
C LYS A 127 21.13 -5.63 -15.12
N ASP A 128 21.78 -6.48 -14.33
CA ASP A 128 21.42 -6.68 -12.93
C ASP A 128 21.65 -5.40 -12.11
N ASN A 129 22.80 -4.76 -12.27
CA ASN A 129 23.10 -3.46 -11.64
C ASN A 129 22.08 -2.38 -12.03
N THR A 130 21.62 -2.37 -13.28
CA THR A 130 20.58 -1.44 -13.76
C THR A 130 19.23 -1.71 -13.07
N ASN A 131 18.89 -2.99 -12.82
CA ASN A 131 17.68 -3.31 -12.08
C ASN A 131 17.76 -2.88 -10.62
N PHE A 132 18.93 -3.05 -9.99
CA PHE A 132 19.16 -2.55 -8.63
C PHE A 132 19.09 -1.02 -8.59
N GLU A 133 19.72 -0.33 -9.53
CA GLU A 133 19.66 1.13 -9.62
C GLU A 133 18.23 1.66 -9.57
N LYS A 134 17.31 1.07 -10.33
CA LYS A 134 15.88 1.41 -10.29
C LYS A 134 15.26 1.25 -8.90
N VAL A 135 15.59 0.18 -8.18
CA VAL A 135 15.09 -0.06 -6.81
C VAL A 135 15.67 0.97 -5.84
N PHE A 136 16.99 1.20 -5.86
CA PHE A 136 17.65 2.18 -5.01
C PHE A 136 17.09 3.59 -5.24
N LEU A 137 16.89 3.97 -6.50
CA LEU A 137 16.29 5.24 -6.91
C LEU A 137 14.85 5.38 -6.45
N GLY A 138 14.03 4.35 -6.65
CA GLY A 138 12.64 4.35 -6.21
C GLY A 138 12.52 4.56 -4.71
N ILE A 139 13.28 3.79 -3.93
CA ILE A 139 13.34 3.91 -2.47
C ILE A 139 13.69 5.35 -2.07
N ILE A 140 14.77 5.92 -2.60
CA ILE A 140 15.20 7.23 -2.15
C ILE A 140 14.28 8.36 -2.60
N LYS A 141 13.61 8.24 -3.75
CA LYS A 141 12.58 9.20 -4.18
C LYS A 141 11.34 9.16 -3.29
N ILE A 142 10.93 7.98 -2.83
CA ILE A 142 9.77 7.79 -1.94
C ILE A 142 10.06 8.31 -0.53
N PHE A 143 11.20 7.93 0.04
CA PHE A 143 11.51 8.21 1.45
C PHE A 143 12.41 9.44 1.65
N GLY A 144 12.97 9.99 0.58
CA GLY A 144 13.75 11.22 0.58
C GLY A 144 15.15 11.08 1.15
N VAL A 145 15.23 10.95 2.47
CA VAL A 145 16.48 10.99 3.24
C VAL A 145 16.55 9.76 4.14
N LEU A 146 17.54 8.91 3.90
CA LEU A 146 17.68 7.63 4.59
C LEU A 146 19.08 7.49 5.17
N THR A 147 19.20 6.91 6.37
CA THR A 147 20.51 6.44 6.82
C THR A 147 20.95 5.22 5.99
N LYS A 148 22.26 4.94 5.93
CA LYS A 148 22.75 3.69 5.30
C LYS A 148 22.00 2.45 5.79
N LYS A 149 21.71 2.39 7.09
CA LYS A 149 21.03 1.26 7.73
C LYS A 149 19.58 1.13 7.26
N ASP A 150 18.86 2.24 7.17
CA ASP A 150 17.46 2.25 6.72
C ASP A 150 17.35 1.91 5.24
N LEU A 151 18.26 2.46 4.42
CA LEU A 151 18.36 2.15 3.01
C LEU A 151 18.69 0.66 2.79
N TYR A 152 19.66 0.11 3.53
CA TYR A 152 19.98 -1.32 3.48
C TYR A 152 18.77 -2.18 3.83
N LYS A 153 18.06 -1.84 4.93
CA LYS A 153 16.88 -2.59 5.35
C LYS A 153 15.83 -2.63 4.22
N LEU A 154 15.50 -1.48 3.64
CA LEU A 154 14.53 -1.41 2.55
C LEU A 154 14.96 -2.21 1.32
N VAL A 155 16.22 -2.05 0.89
CA VAL A 155 16.75 -2.78 -0.26
C VAL A 155 16.73 -4.29 0.01
N TYR A 156 17.13 -4.73 1.21
CA TYR A 156 17.03 -6.12 1.63
C TYR A 156 15.59 -6.63 1.59
N ASP A 157 14.63 -5.85 2.08
CA ASP A 157 13.23 -6.24 2.13
C ASP A 157 12.65 -6.48 0.72
N TYR A 158 13.06 -5.69 -0.27
CA TYR A 158 12.63 -5.85 -1.67
C TYR A 158 13.41 -6.89 -2.48
N THR A 159 14.72 -6.98 -2.27
CA THR A 159 15.60 -7.72 -3.21
C THR A 159 16.27 -8.94 -2.59
N LYS A 160 16.27 -9.03 -1.26
CA LYS A 160 16.92 -10.09 -0.47
C LYS A 160 18.44 -10.18 -0.65
N ILE A 161 19.10 -9.16 -1.19
CA ILE A 161 20.57 -9.09 -1.27
C ILE A 161 21.20 -8.96 0.10
N ASP A 162 22.37 -9.54 0.31
CA ASP A 162 23.07 -9.44 1.59
C ASP A 162 23.79 -8.09 1.76
N ALA A 163 24.44 -7.91 2.92
CA ALA A 163 25.13 -6.67 3.25
C ALA A 163 26.38 -6.42 2.39
N ASP A 164 27.07 -7.48 1.96
CA ASP A 164 28.29 -7.37 1.17
C ASP A 164 27.93 -6.95 -0.27
N GLU A 165 26.89 -7.55 -0.83
CA GLU A 165 26.34 -7.18 -2.12
C GLU A 165 25.75 -5.76 -2.10
N PHE A 166 25.02 -5.39 -1.05
CA PHE A 166 24.55 -4.01 -0.86
C PHE A 166 25.71 -3.01 -0.83
N ASP A 167 26.77 -3.31 -0.08
CA ASP A 167 27.94 -2.44 0.04
C ASP A 167 28.71 -2.32 -1.28
N TYR A 168 28.75 -3.38 -2.08
CA TYR A 168 29.25 -3.31 -3.45
C TYR A 168 28.36 -2.40 -4.32
N LEU A 169 27.06 -2.65 -4.36
CA LEU A 169 26.11 -1.93 -5.23
C LEU A 169 26.03 -0.44 -4.90
N ILE A 170 25.86 -0.06 -3.62
CA ILE A 170 25.75 1.35 -3.22
C ILE A 170 27.01 2.15 -3.57
N ASN A 171 28.15 1.50 -3.72
CA ASN A 171 29.41 2.13 -4.11
C ASN A 171 29.65 2.13 -5.63
N LEU A 172 28.77 1.53 -6.44
CA LEU A 172 28.88 1.60 -7.89
C LEU A 172 28.75 3.05 -8.38
N PRO A 173 29.54 3.47 -9.39
CA PRO A 173 29.40 4.78 -10.02
C PRO A 173 27.98 5.05 -10.51
N LEU A 174 27.32 4.05 -11.10
CA LEU A 174 25.93 4.14 -11.56
C LEU A 174 24.99 4.57 -10.43
N ILE A 175 25.07 3.90 -9.27
CA ILE A 175 24.23 4.22 -8.13
C ILE A 175 24.60 5.61 -7.61
N ASN A 176 25.87 5.83 -7.28
CA ASN A 176 26.38 7.08 -6.72
C ASN A 176 26.01 8.34 -7.53
N TYR A 177 25.89 8.24 -8.86
CA TYR A 177 25.43 9.35 -9.71
C TYR A 177 24.12 9.98 -9.23
N HIS A 178 23.24 9.16 -8.66
CA HIS A 178 21.92 9.59 -8.22
C HIS A 178 21.86 9.98 -6.74
N PHE A 179 22.90 9.72 -5.95
CA PHE A 179 22.90 9.93 -4.51
C PHE A 179 23.86 11.03 -4.07
N ILE A 180 23.39 11.82 -3.11
CA ILE A 180 24.26 12.68 -2.31
C ILE A 180 24.42 12.04 -0.95
N ILE A 181 25.68 11.87 -0.55
CA ILE A 181 26.05 11.31 0.75
C ILE A 181 26.38 12.47 1.68
N LEU A 182 25.51 12.68 2.64
CA LEU A 182 25.65 13.69 3.69
C LEU A 182 26.50 13.16 4.83
N LYS A 183 26.82 14.05 5.77
CA LYS A 183 27.52 13.70 7.01
C LYS A 183 26.81 12.52 7.69
N ASP A 184 27.60 11.60 8.26
CA ASP A 184 27.15 10.39 8.94
C ASP A 184 26.50 9.31 8.04
N ASN A 185 26.85 9.26 6.74
CA ASN A 185 26.36 8.27 5.76
C ASN A 185 24.82 8.29 5.61
N VAL A 186 24.28 9.51 5.52
CA VAL A 186 22.87 9.74 5.18
C VAL A 186 22.79 9.95 3.66
N TYR A 187 21.93 9.20 3.02
CA TYR A 187 21.71 9.20 1.58
C TYR A 187 20.46 10.01 1.25
N THR A 188 20.51 10.74 0.13
CA THR A 188 19.36 11.42 -0.48
C THR A 188 19.53 11.45 -1.99
N CYS A 189 18.45 11.63 -2.74
CA CYS A 189 18.54 11.82 -4.19
C CYS A 189 19.22 13.16 -4.52
N ALA A 190 20.08 13.16 -5.54
CA ALA A 190 20.77 14.34 -6.02
C ALA A 190 19.81 15.40 -6.57
N ASP A 191 18.63 14.99 -7.06
CA ASP A 191 17.59 15.91 -7.52
C ASP A 191 17.02 16.78 -6.39
N TYR A 192 17.20 16.36 -5.13
CA TYR A 192 16.81 17.13 -3.95
C TYR A 192 17.91 18.06 -3.41
N TYR A 193 19.08 18.14 -4.06
CA TYR A 193 20.22 18.92 -3.55
C TYR A 193 19.90 20.38 -3.25
N LEU A 194 19.01 21.00 -4.04
CA LEU A 194 18.62 22.40 -3.84
C LEU A 194 17.70 22.60 -2.63
N TYR A 195 17.07 21.54 -2.12
CA TYR A 195 16.10 21.55 -1.01
C TYR A 195 16.66 20.87 0.25
N LEU A 196 17.97 20.60 0.23
CA LEU A 196 18.62 19.66 1.12
C LEU A 196 18.60 20.14 2.58
N GLU A 197 18.73 21.44 2.84
CA GLU A 197 18.70 21.98 4.21
C GLU A 197 17.35 21.79 4.90
N GLU A 198 16.25 22.08 4.20
CA GLU A 198 14.89 21.94 4.73
C GLU A 198 14.49 20.47 4.89
N ALA A 199 14.86 19.62 3.92
CA ALA A 199 14.65 18.18 4.00
C ALA A 199 15.44 17.55 5.16
N ILE A 200 16.71 17.94 5.36
CA ILE A 200 17.55 17.49 6.49
C ILE A 200 16.94 17.95 7.81
N GLU A 201 16.51 19.20 7.94
CA GLU A 201 15.92 19.71 9.17
C GLU A 201 14.63 18.96 9.52
N LEU A 202 13.74 18.72 8.54
CA LEU A 202 12.51 17.96 8.73
C LEU A 202 12.80 16.51 9.16
N VAL A 203 13.76 15.84 8.51
CA VAL A 203 14.15 14.45 8.80
C VAL A 203 14.85 14.33 10.16
N SER A 204 15.60 15.34 10.57
CA SER A 204 16.24 15.39 11.89
C SER A 204 15.21 15.46 13.03
N LYS A 205 14.05 16.07 12.79
CA LYS A 205 12.93 16.20 13.75
C LYS A 205 12.05 14.94 13.82
N THR A 206 11.99 14.13 12.75
CA THR A 206 11.05 12.99 12.61
C THR A 206 11.64 11.62 12.92
N ARG A 207 12.78 11.53 13.65
CA ARG A 207 13.59 10.32 13.98
C ARG A 207 12.90 9.19 14.79
N LYS A 208 11.65 8.87 14.50
CA LYS A 208 11.04 7.55 14.70
C LYS A 208 10.45 7.11 13.36
N LEU A 209 11.32 6.66 12.45
CA LEU A 209 10.90 6.12 11.16
C LEU A 209 10.28 4.73 11.36
N SER A 210 8.95 4.67 11.38
CA SER A 210 8.22 3.44 11.06
C SER A 210 8.06 3.40 9.55
N ILE A 211 9.08 2.88 8.88
CA ILE A 211 9.14 2.83 7.42
C ILE A 211 7.95 2.01 6.91
N TYR A 212 7.16 2.61 6.03
CA TYR A 212 6.06 1.94 5.34
C TYR A 212 6.59 1.19 4.13
N GLU A 213 6.31 -0.10 4.03
CA GLU A 213 6.66 -0.90 2.86
C GLU A 213 5.59 -0.71 1.78
N ARG A 214 6.02 -0.50 0.54
CA ARG A 214 5.17 -0.38 -0.66
C ARG A 214 5.35 -1.60 -1.55
N PRO A 215 4.46 -1.89 -2.51
CA PRO A 215 4.73 -2.88 -3.56
C PRO A 215 6.02 -2.58 -4.32
N ILE A 216 6.78 -3.61 -4.71
CA ILE A 216 8.05 -3.43 -5.42
C ILE A 216 7.85 -2.81 -6.81
N GLU A 217 6.69 -3.07 -7.43
CA GLU A 217 6.30 -2.53 -8.72
C GLU A 217 6.23 -1.00 -8.68
N ASP A 218 5.63 -0.44 -7.62
CA ASP A 218 5.55 1.00 -7.38
C ASP A 218 6.96 1.57 -7.19
N VAL A 219 7.78 0.91 -6.36
CA VAL A 219 9.17 1.32 -6.10
C VAL A 219 9.96 1.39 -7.41
N VAL A 220 9.92 0.35 -8.22
CA VAL A 220 10.61 0.32 -9.52
C VAL A 220 10.04 1.38 -10.47
N GLY A 221 8.72 1.59 -10.48
CA GLY A 221 8.06 2.63 -11.27
C GLY A 221 8.55 4.04 -10.94
N TYR A 222 8.69 4.35 -9.65
CA TYR A 222 9.29 5.60 -9.17
C TYR A 222 10.79 5.74 -9.53
N GLY A 223 11.49 4.63 -9.71
CA GLY A 223 12.84 4.64 -10.27
C GLY A 223 12.88 5.25 -11.67
N TYR A 224 11.96 4.82 -12.55
CA TYR A 224 11.88 5.23 -13.95
C TYR A 224 11.31 6.61 -14.19
N HIS A 225 10.25 6.96 -13.48
CA HIS A 225 9.50 8.18 -13.72
C HIS A 225 9.71 9.19 -12.59
N ASP A 226 9.38 10.44 -12.87
CA ASP A 226 9.18 11.41 -11.81
C ASP A 226 8.06 10.89 -10.89
N PHE A 227 8.21 11.05 -9.57
CA PHE A 227 7.29 10.39 -8.62
C PHE A 227 5.85 10.91 -8.71
N LEU A 228 5.65 12.02 -9.39
CA LEU A 228 4.35 12.57 -9.69
C LEU A 228 3.66 11.83 -10.85
N LEU A 229 4.39 11.25 -11.81
CA LEU A 229 3.84 10.82 -13.11
C LEU A 229 3.17 9.43 -13.13
N THR A 230 3.08 8.74 -11.99
CA THR A 230 2.55 7.36 -11.94
C THR A 230 1.07 7.25 -11.57
N GLU A 231 0.47 8.34 -11.07
CA GLU A 231 -0.91 8.34 -10.55
C GLU A 231 -1.89 9.03 -11.52
N ASP A 232 -3.06 8.43 -11.74
CA ASP A 232 -4.13 9.00 -12.59
C ASP A 232 -4.49 10.43 -12.17
N SER A 233 -4.46 10.70 -10.85
CA SER A 233 -4.76 12.02 -10.29
C SER A 233 -3.74 13.09 -10.70
N THR A 234 -2.47 12.71 -10.89
CA THR A 234 -1.45 13.63 -11.38
C THR A 234 -1.57 13.83 -12.87
N ILE A 235 -1.82 12.76 -13.64
CA ILE A 235 -2.03 12.86 -15.09
C ILE A 235 -3.16 13.85 -15.39
N ALA A 236 -4.29 13.72 -14.68
CA ALA A 236 -5.41 14.65 -14.83
C ALA A 236 -5.05 16.11 -14.52
N PHE A 237 -4.19 16.35 -13.52
CA PHE A 237 -3.70 17.69 -13.21
C PHE A 237 -2.78 18.24 -14.30
N LEU A 238 -1.86 17.42 -14.83
CA LEU A 238 -0.94 17.82 -15.89
C LEU A 238 -1.65 18.07 -17.21
N ASP A 239 -2.59 17.21 -17.59
CA ASP A 239 -3.43 17.39 -18.78
C ASP A 239 -4.19 18.72 -18.70
N LYS A 240 -4.65 19.12 -17.50
CA LYS A 240 -5.31 20.42 -17.31
C LYS A 240 -4.35 21.60 -17.42
N LEU A 241 -3.11 21.49 -16.94
CA LEU A 241 -2.09 22.52 -17.17
C LEU A 241 -1.79 22.69 -18.67
N ASP A 242 -1.68 21.58 -19.40
CA ASP A 242 -1.45 21.58 -20.84
C ASP A 242 -2.63 22.17 -21.63
N GLU A 243 -3.87 21.85 -21.25
CA GLU A 243 -5.09 22.46 -21.81
C GLU A 243 -5.07 23.99 -21.65
N LEU A 244 -4.60 24.47 -20.49
CA LEU A 244 -4.48 25.89 -20.17
C LEU A 244 -3.22 26.55 -20.73
N HIS A 245 -2.39 25.80 -21.48
CA HIS A 245 -1.13 26.24 -22.04
C HIS A 245 -0.16 26.82 -20.99
N LEU A 246 -0.22 26.29 -19.77
CA LEU A 246 0.68 26.65 -18.68
C LEU A 246 1.92 25.76 -18.74
N TYR A 247 3.08 26.35 -19.07
CA TYR A 247 4.33 25.60 -19.16
C TYR A 247 4.78 25.09 -17.77
N PRO A 248 4.77 23.76 -17.52
CA PRO A 248 4.80 23.24 -16.16
C PRO A 248 6.18 23.31 -15.48
N ASP A 249 7.27 23.47 -16.21
CA ASP A 249 8.63 23.17 -15.70
C ASP A 249 8.98 23.87 -14.37
N TYR A 250 8.59 25.15 -14.21
CA TYR A 250 8.81 25.88 -12.97
C TYR A 250 7.81 25.52 -11.87
N ILE A 251 6.54 25.31 -12.24
CA ILE A 251 5.44 24.99 -11.32
C ILE A 251 5.61 23.57 -10.76
N LEU A 252 6.00 22.61 -11.61
CA LEU A 252 6.27 21.22 -11.26
C LEU A 252 7.33 21.10 -10.18
N LYS A 253 8.41 21.87 -10.29
CA LYS A 253 9.47 21.85 -9.28
C LYS A 253 8.94 22.24 -7.90
N ARG A 254 8.07 23.25 -7.86
CA ARG A 254 7.42 23.73 -6.62
C ARG A 254 6.35 22.76 -6.13
N ILE A 255 5.56 22.17 -7.02
CA ILE A 255 4.60 21.13 -6.66
C ILE A 255 5.29 19.93 -6.02
N LYS A 256 6.42 19.48 -6.57
CA LYS A 256 7.20 18.37 -6.00
C LYS A 256 7.61 18.65 -4.56
N GLU A 257 8.13 19.84 -4.30
CA GLU A 257 8.52 20.28 -2.97
C GLU A 257 7.32 20.24 -2.00
N TYR A 258 6.18 20.78 -2.40
CA TYR A 258 4.99 20.81 -1.57
C TYR A 258 4.40 19.41 -1.34
N CYS A 259 4.43 18.51 -2.32
CA CYS A 259 4.03 17.10 -2.15
C CYS A 259 4.96 16.39 -1.16
N ASN A 260 6.28 16.51 -1.39
CA ASN A 260 7.30 15.82 -0.62
C ASN A 260 7.30 16.23 0.85
N LEU A 261 7.18 17.52 1.11
CA LEU A 261 7.21 18.08 2.47
C LEU A 261 5.81 18.21 3.08
N ASN A 262 4.76 17.90 2.31
CA ASN A 262 3.36 18.13 2.66
C ASN A 262 3.12 19.55 3.21
N LEU A 263 3.55 20.55 2.45
CA LEU A 263 3.39 21.97 2.79
C LEU A 263 1.95 22.44 2.58
N ASP A 264 1.61 23.59 3.16
CA ASP A 264 0.32 24.25 2.91
C ASP A 264 0.20 24.62 1.44
N ARG A 265 -0.90 24.19 0.80
CA ARG A 265 -1.16 24.33 -0.63
C ARG A 265 -1.67 25.71 -1.01
N ASN A 266 -2.04 26.54 -0.03
CA ASN A 266 -2.61 27.86 -0.29
C ASN A 266 -1.69 28.74 -1.15
N GLU A 267 -0.38 28.73 -0.87
CA GLU A 267 0.59 29.49 -1.68
C GLU A 267 0.68 29.01 -3.13
N LEU A 268 0.55 27.70 -3.38
CA LEU A 268 0.48 27.17 -4.73
C LEU A 268 -0.81 27.60 -5.43
N LYS A 269 -1.94 27.57 -4.73
CA LYS A 269 -3.23 28.02 -5.26
C LYS A 269 -3.20 29.50 -5.60
N GLU A 270 -2.64 30.34 -4.73
CA GLU A 270 -2.43 31.77 -5.00
C GLU A 270 -1.57 31.99 -6.24
N HIS A 271 -0.48 31.24 -6.39
CA HIS A 271 0.37 31.32 -7.58
C HIS A 271 -0.37 30.88 -8.87
N LEU A 272 -1.22 29.86 -8.79
CA LEU A 272 -2.05 29.42 -9.93
C LEU A 272 -3.14 30.44 -10.27
N ALA A 273 -3.66 31.17 -9.28
CA ALA A 273 -4.65 32.24 -9.50
C ALA A 273 -4.08 33.39 -10.35
N ASP A 274 -2.78 33.69 -10.21
CA ASP A 274 -2.10 34.69 -11.03
C ASP A 274 -1.96 34.25 -12.50
N LEU A 275 -1.95 32.94 -12.75
CA LEU A 275 -1.73 32.33 -14.07
C LEU A 275 -3.03 32.00 -14.80
N VAL A 276 -4.10 31.69 -14.07
CA VAL A 276 -5.40 31.29 -14.61
C VAL A 276 -6.44 32.38 -14.37
N HIS A 277 -6.72 33.17 -15.41
CA HIS A 277 -7.65 34.30 -15.30
C HIS A 277 -9.14 33.91 -15.34
N ASN A 278 -9.46 32.64 -15.63
CA ASN A 278 -10.83 32.12 -15.64
C ASN A 278 -11.15 31.44 -14.30
N GLU A 279 -12.19 31.92 -13.60
CA GLU A 279 -12.57 31.40 -12.28
C GLU A 279 -12.95 29.92 -12.28
N LYS A 280 -13.62 29.43 -13.32
CA LYS A 280 -14.02 28.02 -13.43
C LYS A 280 -12.81 27.12 -13.61
N ASP A 281 -11.90 27.48 -14.52
CA ASP A 281 -10.68 26.71 -14.77
C ASP A 281 -9.76 26.73 -13.54
N TYR A 282 -9.68 27.86 -12.84
CA TYR A 282 -8.93 27.98 -11.58
C TYR A 282 -9.48 27.06 -10.49
N GLN A 283 -10.81 27.02 -10.29
CA GLN A 283 -11.43 26.14 -9.31
C GLN A 283 -11.22 24.67 -9.64
N GLU A 284 -11.36 24.28 -10.91
CA GLU A 284 -11.10 22.93 -11.37
C GLU A 284 -9.63 22.53 -11.14
N LEU A 285 -8.70 23.41 -11.49
CA LEU A 285 -7.26 23.19 -11.28
C LEU A 285 -6.91 23.06 -9.79
N CYS A 286 -7.57 23.83 -8.90
CA CYS A 286 -7.39 23.70 -7.46
C CYS A 286 -7.86 22.35 -6.91
N ILE A 287 -8.99 21.84 -7.41
CA ILE A 287 -9.52 20.52 -7.03
C ILE A 287 -8.56 19.41 -7.50
N LEU A 288 -8.07 19.52 -8.74
CA LEU A 288 -7.11 18.57 -9.29
C LEU A 288 -5.78 18.61 -8.52
N LEU A 289 -5.29 19.80 -8.17
CA LEU A 289 -4.10 19.96 -7.32
C LEU A 289 -4.31 19.28 -5.97
N ASP A 290 -5.45 19.50 -5.32
CA ASP A 290 -5.75 18.90 -4.03
C ASP A 290 -5.80 17.37 -4.09
N ASN A 291 -6.46 16.84 -5.12
CA ASN A 291 -6.57 15.40 -5.35
C ASN A 291 -5.20 14.78 -5.64
N MET A 292 -4.42 15.37 -6.53
CA MET A 292 -3.06 14.94 -6.83
C MET A 292 -2.20 14.94 -5.56
N MET A 293 -2.16 16.05 -4.83
CA MET A 293 -1.33 16.15 -3.62
C MET A 293 -1.79 15.21 -2.48
N ASN A 294 -3.08 14.88 -2.39
CA ASN A 294 -3.60 13.91 -1.41
C ASN A 294 -3.24 12.47 -1.73
N ASN A 295 -2.94 12.17 -3.01
CA ASN A 295 -2.59 10.85 -3.50
C ASN A 295 -1.11 10.73 -3.90
N ALA A 296 -0.35 11.83 -3.84
CA ALA A 296 1.09 11.82 -4.03
C ALA A 296 1.81 11.34 -2.76
N THR A 297 2.81 10.49 -2.96
CA THR A 297 3.69 10.02 -1.90
C THR A 297 4.47 11.18 -1.27
N SER A 298 4.60 11.17 0.06
CA SER A 298 5.26 12.25 0.82
C SER A 298 6.40 11.73 1.69
N ILE A 299 7.54 12.41 1.61
CA ILE A 299 8.70 12.19 2.49
C ILE A 299 8.33 12.53 3.94
N ALA A 300 7.57 13.60 4.16
CA ALA A 300 7.07 13.99 5.48
C ALA A 300 6.22 12.89 6.14
N TYR A 301 5.55 12.06 5.33
CA TYR A 301 4.77 10.91 5.77
C TYR A 301 5.44 9.56 5.52
N GLN A 302 6.77 9.56 5.34
CA GLN A 302 7.60 8.37 5.26
C GLN A 302 7.16 7.42 4.15
N GLY A 303 6.91 7.96 2.96
CA GLY A 303 6.52 7.19 1.77
C GLY A 303 5.02 6.88 1.68
N ARG A 304 4.20 7.45 2.57
CA ARG A 304 2.73 7.39 2.49
C ARG A 304 2.16 8.60 1.77
N THR A 305 0.99 8.45 1.18
CA THR A 305 0.17 9.59 0.77
C THR A 305 -0.49 10.25 2.00
N PRO A 306 -0.89 11.53 1.92
CA PRO A 306 -1.70 12.15 2.97
C PRO A 306 -2.97 11.35 3.31
N ASN A 307 -3.66 10.78 2.32
CA ASN A 307 -4.83 9.94 2.55
C ASN A 307 -4.50 8.67 3.35
N GLU A 308 -3.46 7.93 2.94
CA GLU A 308 -2.99 6.74 3.67
C GLU A 308 -2.61 7.07 5.12
N TYR A 309 -1.90 8.19 5.31
CA TYR A 309 -1.48 8.65 6.64
C TYR A 309 -2.68 8.97 7.55
N GLN A 310 -3.69 9.66 7.03
CA GLN A 310 -4.90 9.99 7.80
C GLN A 310 -5.69 8.74 8.17
N GLU A 311 -5.86 7.80 7.23
CA GLU A 311 -6.52 6.53 7.52
C GLU A 311 -5.82 5.75 8.63
N GLU A 312 -4.49 5.68 8.60
CA GLU A 312 -3.70 5.00 9.63
C GLU A 312 -3.86 5.70 10.99
N LYS A 313 -3.85 7.05 11.02
CA LYS A 313 -4.09 7.82 12.25
C LYS A 313 -5.47 7.58 12.83
N ILE A 314 -6.49 7.49 11.98
CA ILE A 314 -7.86 7.15 12.39
C ILE A 314 -7.87 5.74 13.00
N LYS A 315 -7.26 4.75 12.33
CA LYS A 315 -7.14 3.37 12.81
C LYS A 315 -6.40 3.31 14.14
N GLU A 316 -5.25 3.97 14.28
CA GLU A 316 -4.48 4.04 15.54
C GLU A 316 -5.32 4.61 16.69
N LYS A 317 -6.08 5.68 16.43
CA LYS A 317 -6.96 6.30 17.43
C LYS A 317 -8.07 5.32 17.84
N GLN A 318 -8.73 4.70 16.88
CA GLN A 318 -9.77 3.68 17.12
C GLN A 318 -9.22 2.51 17.95
N THR A 319 -8.04 1.98 17.60
CA THR A 319 -7.40 0.89 18.35
C THR A 319 -7.03 1.30 19.77
N LYS A 320 -6.51 2.51 19.99
CA LYS A 320 -6.21 3.03 21.33
C LYS A 320 -7.48 3.17 22.17
N GLU A 321 -8.55 3.70 21.60
CA GLU A 321 -9.84 3.83 22.28
C GLU A 321 -10.44 2.47 22.61
N TYR A 322 -10.39 1.51 21.67
CA TYR A 322 -10.79 0.12 21.89
C TYR A 322 -10.02 -0.50 23.07
N ASN A 323 -8.68 -0.45 23.04
CA ASN A 323 -7.83 -1.04 24.08
C ASN A 323 -8.07 -0.41 25.46
N LYS A 324 -8.34 0.90 25.51
CA LYS A 324 -8.69 1.58 26.75
C LYS A 324 -10.00 1.05 27.32
N LYS A 325 -11.05 0.94 26.51
CA LYS A 325 -12.35 0.39 26.93
C LYS A 325 -12.24 -1.07 27.36
N PHE A 326 -11.55 -1.90 26.57
CA PHE A 326 -11.33 -3.31 26.89
C PHE A 326 -10.67 -3.50 28.26
N ASN A 327 -9.59 -2.75 28.54
CA ASN A 327 -8.88 -2.83 29.81
C ASN A 327 -9.73 -2.39 31.02
N GLN A 328 -10.76 -1.57 30.83
CA GLN A 328 -11.69 -1.16 31.89
C GLN A 328 -12.72 -2.25 32.21
N LEU A 329 -13.06 -3.11 31.25
CA LEU A 329 -14.14 -4.09 31.35
C LEU A 329 -13.67 -5.50 31.66
N LYS A 330 -12.43 -5.84 31.30
CA LYS A 330 -11.93 -7.23 31.29
C LYS A 330 -12.05 -7.96 32.64
N ASP A 331 -12.13 -7.22 33.75
CA ASP A 331 -12.17 -7.73 35.13
C ASP A 331 -13.57 -7.56 35.78
N ASN A 332 -14.59 -7.13 35.03
CA ASN A 332 -15.97 -7.04 35.53
C ASN A 332 -16.58 -8.46 35.72
N GLU A 333 -17.30 -8.69 36.82
CA GLU A 333 -17.85 -10.01 37.17
C GLU A 333 -18.81 -10.58 36.11
N ASP A 334 -19.74 -9.77 35.60
CA ASP A 334 -20.69 -10.18 34.54
C ASP A 334 -19.94 -10.56 33.27
N ILE A 335 -18.85 -9.84 32.97
CA ILE A 335 -17.97 -10.09 31.84
C ILE A 335 -17.15 -11.37 32.00
N ILE A 336 -16.64 -11.62 33.21
CA ILE A 336 -15.94 -12.87 33.54
C ILE A 336 -16.90 -14.05 33.40
N GLN A 337 -18.13 -13.91 33.91
CA GLN A 337 -19.17 -14.93 33.80
C GLN A 337 -19.57 -15.16 32.34
N TYR A 338 -19.79 -14.10 31.56
CA TYR A 338 -20.02 -14.18 30.13
C TYR A 338 -18.90 -14.95 29.41
N ARG A 339 -17.63 -14.59 29.64
CA ARG A 339 -16.49 -15.28 29.01
C ARG A 339 -16.47 -16.76 29.37
N LYS A 340 -16.70 -17.09 30.64
CA LYS A 340 -16.80 -18.47 31.09
C LYS A 340 -17.92 -19.23 30.37
N ILE A 341 -19.10 -18.63 30.24
CA ILE A 341 -20.23 -19.23 29.51
C ILE A 341 -19.85 -19.41 28.03
N LYS A 342 -19.26 -18.40 27.40
CA LYS A 342 -18.81 -18.47 26.00
C LYS A 342 -17.77 -19.58 25.78
N ASP A 343 -16.77 -19.68 26.65
CA ASP A 343 -15.76 -20.74 26.59
C ASP A 343 -16.38 -22.13 26.78
N GLN A 344 -17.36 -22.27 27.67
CA GLN A 344 -18.11 -23.52 27.84
C GLN A 344 -18.91 -23.89 26.58
N ILE A 345 -19.60 -22.91 25.97
CA ILE A 345 -20.34 -23.11 24.72
C ILE A 345 -19.37 -23.56 23.62
N GLY A 346 -18.23 -22.87 23.46
CA GLY A 346 -17.21 -23.23 22.47
C GLY A 346 -16.66 -24.64 22.68
N SER A 347 -16.36 -25.02 23.93
CA SER A 347 -15.92 -26.38 24.25
C SER A 347 -16.97 -27.44 23.94
N VAL A 348 -18.26 -27.16 24.19
CA VAL A 348 -19.36 -28.07 23.83
C VAL A 348 -19.44 -28.22 22.31
N ILE A 349 -19.36 -27.11 21.55
CA ILE A 349 -19.36 -27.13 20.08
C ILE A 349 -18.18 -27.93 19.53
N GLU A 350 -16.98 -27.70 20.05
CA GLU A 350 -15.78 -28.42 19.64
C GLU A 350 -15.92 -29.93 19.90
N ASN A 351 -16.45 -30.32 21.06
CA ASN A 351 -16.72 -31.72 21.40
C ASN A 351 -17.78 -32.36 20.48
N CYS A 352 -18.84 -31.63 20.12
CA CYS A 352 -19.77 -32.06 19.07
C CYS A 352 -18.97 -32.33 17.78
N CYS A 353 -18.19 -31.37 17.30
CA CYS A 353 -17.40 -31.53 16.06
C CYS A 353 -16.43 -32.73 16.09
N LEU A 354 -15.77 -32.98 17.23
CA LEU A 354 -14.85 -34.11 17.40
C LEU A 354 -15.56 -35.47 17.40
N THR A 355 -16.78 -35.53 17.96
CA THR A 355 -17.59 -36.75 17.97
C THR A 355 -18.19 -37.04 16.59
N TYR A 356 -18.45 -36.00 15.80
CA TYR A 356 -19.07 -36.10 14.48
C TYR A 356 -18.09 -35.85 13.32
N LYS A 357 -16.85 -36.36 13.41
CA LYS A 357 -15.78 -36.22 12.39
C LYS A 357 -16.16 -36.60 10.94
N THR A 358 -17.38 -37.08 10.69
CA THR A 358 -18.01 -37.14 9.38
C THR A 358 -19.48 -36.71 9.45
N LEU A 359 -19.77 -35.43 9.72
CA LEU A 359 -21.09 -34.84 9.48
C LEU A 359 -21.40 -34.98 7.97
N PRO A 360 -22.51 -35.62 7.55
CA PRO A 360 -22.84 -35.72 6.15
C PRO A 360 -23.30 -34.36 5.63
N ILE A 361 -22.35 -33.61 5.05
CA ILE A 361 -22.57 -32.46 4.15
C ILE A 361 -23.65 -32.80 3.10
N ASP A 362 -23.79 -34.10 2.78
CA ASP A 362 -24.80 -34.71 1.94
C ASP A 362 -26.21 -34.16 2.15
N LYS A 363 -26.59 -33.86 3.39
CA LYS A 363 -27.91 -33.32 3.69
C LYS A 363 -28.12 -31.93 3.07
N PHE A 364 -27.09 -31.08 3.05
CA PHE A 364 -27.14 -29.73 2.48
C PHE A 364 -26.70 -29.65 1.01
N LYS A 365 -26.15 -30.73 0.43
CA LYS A 365 -25.62 -30.74 -0.96
C LYS A 365 -26.59 -30.19 -1.99
N LYS A 366 -27.88 -30.57 -1.89
CA LYS A 366 -28.92 -30.08 -2.80
C LYS A 366 -29.11 -28.56 -2.68
N ALA A 367 -29.19 -28.05 -1.44
CA ALA A 367 -29.31 -26.63 -1.18
C ALA A 367 -28.08 -25.86 -1.67
N PHE A 368 -26.87 -26.35 -1.39
CA PHE A 368 -25.65 -25.71 -1.85
C PHE A 368 -25.57 -25.63 -3.38
N LYS A 369 -25.89 -26.73 -4.06
CA LYS A 369 -25.94 -26.77 -5.53
C LYS A 369 -26.97 -25.80 -6.11
N LEU A 370 -28.16 -25.73 -5.53
CA LEU A 370 -29.25 -24.88 -6.04
C LEU A 370 -29.02 -23.38 -5.78
N ASN A 371 -28.17 -23.02 -4.81
CA ASN A 371 -27.89 -21.64 -4.42
C ASN A 371 -26.45 -21.21 -4.76
N ASN A 372 -25.72 -21.99 -5.56
CA ASN A 372 -24.33 -21.75 -5.97
C ASN A 372 -23.36 -21.50 -4.81
N ILE A 373 -23.50 -22.27 -3.71
CA ILE A 373 -22.61 -22.18 -2.56
C ILE A 373 -21.46 -23.16 -2.74
N ASP A 374 -20.24 -22.62 -2.79
CA ASP A 374 -19.00 -23.41 -2.79
C ASP A 374 -18.55 -23.66 -1.34
N ILE A 375 -18.77 -24.88 -0.86
CA ILE A 375 -18.47 -25.31 0.51
C ILE A 375 -16.98 -25.22 0.80
N SER A 376 -16.12 -25.44 -0.20
CA SER A 376 -14.66 -25.38 -0.02
C SER A 376 -14.17 -23.97 0.34
N LYS A 377 -14.99 -22.96 0.05
CA LYS A 377 -14.73 -21.55 0.36
C LYS A 377 -15.44 -21.07 1.62
N MET A 378 -16.21 -21.93 2.28
CA MET A 378 -16.94 -21.58 3.49
C MET A 378 -16.04 -21.60 4.71
N GLU A 379 -16.11 -20.55 5.52
CA GLU A 379 -15.35 -20.48 6.77
C GLU A 379 -15.75 -21.64 7.70
N THR A 380 -14.76 -22.26 8.35
CA THR A 380 -14.99 -23.43 9.21
C THR A 380 -16.04 -23.17 10.28
N LYS A 381 -16.03 -21.98 10.93
CA LYS A 381 -17.03 -21.61 11.95
C LYS A 381 -18.44 -21.51 11.36
N ALA A 382 -18.58 -20.94 10.16
CA ALA A 382 -19.86 -20.84 9.46
C ALA A 382 -20.41 -22.23 9.13
N LEU A 383 -19.55 -23.12 8.61
CA LEU A 383 -19.92 -24.48 8.27
C LEU A 383 -20.30 -25.28 9.52
N THR A 384 -19.53 -25.16 10.61
CA THR A 384 -19.82 -25.78 11.90
C THR A 384 -21.18 -25.35 12.44
N ASN A 385 -21.47 -24.04 12.42
CA ASN A 385 -22.76 -23.53 12.88
C ASN A 385 -23.91 -24.10 12.04
N LEU A 386 -23.78 -24.02 10.70
CA LEU A 386 -24.75 -24.59 9.76
C LEU A 386 -25.05 -26.07 10.04
N LEU A 387 -24.01 -26.89 10.24
CA LEU A 387 -24.18 -28.32 10.40
C LEU A 387 -24.72 -28.72 11.77
N LEU A 388 -24.41 -27.97 12.83
CA LEU A 388 -24.81 -28.29 14.19
C LEU A 388 -26.20 -27.73 14.54
N PHE A 389 -26.46 -26.48 14.22
CA PHE A 389 -27.61 -25.74 14.76
C PHE A 389 -28.76 -25.55 13.77
N HIS A 390 -28.57 -25.87 12.49
CA HIS A 390 -29.63 -25.72 11.50
C HIS A 390 -30.24 -27.06 11.10
N SER A 391 -31.57 -27.06 10.96
CA SER A 391 -32.32 -28.23 10.51
C SER A 391 -32.52 -28.21 8.99
N ILE A 392 -32.64 -29.39 8.41
CA ILE A 392 -33.17 -29.56 7.06
C ILE A 392 -34.55 -30.17 7.19
N ASP A 393 -35.52 -29.57 6.49
CA ASP A 393 -36.89 -30.09 6.36
C ASP A 393 -37.55 -30.46 7.70
N ASN A 394 -37.25 -29.68 8.74
CA ASN A 394 -37.77 -29.80 10.11
C ASN A 394 -37.26 -31.03 10.89
N GLU A 395 -36.17 -31.67 10.47
CA GLU A 395 -35.46 -32.65 11.31
C GLU A 395 -34.89 -31.97 12.58
N PRO A 396 -34.73 -32.70 13.70
CA PRO A 396 -33.93 -32.22 14.82
C PRO A 396 -32.51 -31.86 14.35
N THR A 397 -31.96 -30.78 14.91
CA THR A 397 -30.58 -30.35 14.63
C THR A 397 -29.59 -31.41 15.13
N GLU A 398 -28.40 -31.49 14.52
CA GLU A 398 -27.39 -32.46 14.97
C GLU A 398 -26.92 -32.15 16.40
N PHE A 399 -26.91 -30.87 16.78
CA PHE A 399 -26.71 -30.44 18.16
C PHE A 399 -27.77 -30.99 19.12
N SER A 400 -29.06 -30.86 18.79
CA SER A 400 -30.16 -31.40 19.62
C SER A 400 -30.11 -32.93 19.70
N LYS A 401 -29.74 -33.61 18.61
CA LYS A 401 -29.53 -35.08 18.61
C LYS A 401 -28.41 -35.49 19.55
N TYR A 402 -27.26 -34.82 19.49
CA TYR A 402 -26.12 -35.10 20.36
C TYR A 402 -26.46 -34.89 21.83
N ILE A 403 -27.07 -33.76 22.14
CA ILE A 403 -27.44 -33.41 23.51
C ILE A 403 -28.36 -34.46 24.14
N LYS A 404 -29.32 -34.98 23.37
CA LYS A 404 -30.23 -36.04 23.84
C LYS A 404 -29.52 -37.37 24.12
N THR A 405 -28.32 -37.58 23.57
CA THR A 405 -27.50 -38.77 23.83
C THR A 405 -26.53 -38.60 25.00
N LEU A 406 -26.28 -37.37 25.45
CA LEU A 406 -25.47 -37.08 26.63
C LEU A 406 -26.29 -37.40 27.90
N ASN A 407 -26.23 -38.65 28.36
CA ASN A 407 -26.95 -39.09 29.56
C ASN A 407 -26.07 -39.07 30.83
N VAL A 408 -25.17 -38.10 30.99
CA VAL A 408 -24.16 -38.12 32.07
C VAL A 408 -24.06 -36.80 32.83
N LEU A 409 -24.17 -36.92 34.14
CA LEU A 409 -23.90 -35.96 35.23
C LEU A 409 -22.43 -35.48 35.24
N SER A 410 -21.96 -34.78 34.20
CA SER A 410 -20.76 -33.93 34.32
C SER A 410 -21.20 -32.46 34.35
N SER A 411 -20.56 -31.66 35.19
CA SER A 411 -20.83 -30.21 35.29
C SER A 411 -20.56 -29.45 33.99
N GLU A 412 -19.86 -30.05 33.04
CA GLU A 412 -19.47 -29.46 31.76
C GLU A 412 -20.60 -29.49 30.72
N TYR A 413 -21.50 -30.47 30.77
CA TYR A 413 -22.62 -30.59 29.81
C TYR A 413 -23.93 -29.92 30.28
N ALA A 414 -23.99 -29.43 31.52
CA ALA A 414 -25.15 -28.71 32.04
C ALA A 414 -25.45 -27.41 31.27
N THR A 415 -24.40 -26.75 30.77
CA THR A 415 -24.50 -25.57 29.89
C THR A 415 -25.12 -25.93 28.55
N ALA A 416 -24.75 -27.09 27.97
CA ALA A 416 -25.25 -27.56 26.68
C ALA A 416 -26.78 -27.72 26.68
N TRP A 417 -27.36 -28.32 27.73
CA TRP A 417 -28.80 -28.51 27.86
C TRP A 417 -29.59 -27.19 27.84
N LYS A 418 -29.02 -26.13 28.42
CA LYS A 418 -29.65 -24.80 28.44
C LYS A 418 -29.65 -24.13 27.05
N ILE A 419 -28.75 -24.53 26.14
CA ILE A 419 -28.65 -23.96 24.79
C ILE A 419 -29.89 -24.28 23.94
N ASP A 420 -30.33 -25.54 23.92
CA ASP A 420 -31.46 -25.97 23.07
C ASP A 420 -32.78 -25.31 23.52
N GLU A 421 -32.96 -25.11 24.83
CA GLU A 421 -34.19 -24.57 25.41
C GLU A 421 -34.29 -23.03 25.34
N ASN A 422 -33.17 -22.30 25.35
CA ASN A 422 -33.15 -20.85 25.52
C ASN A 422 -32.39 -20.10 24.43
N GLN A 423 -32.37 -20.63 23.20
CA GLN A 423 -31.76 -19.97 22.05
C GLN A 423 -32.75 -19.17 21.20
N VAL A 424 -32.28 -18.06 20.64
CA VAL A 424 -32.99 -17.22 19.68
C VAL A 424 -32.08 -17.02 18.47
N GLU A 425 -32.49 -17.59 17.35
CA GLU A 425 -31.82 -17.46 16.07
C GLU A 425 -32.58 -16.47 15.19
N SER A 426 -31.94 -15.35 14.83
CA SER A 426 -32.62 -14.35 14.02
C SER A 426 -31.67 -13.40 13.29
N VAL A 427 -32.29 -12.54 12.50
CA VAL A 427 -31.67 -11.31 12.02
C VAL A 427 -31.94 -10.24 13.07
N PHE A 428 -30.88 -9.57 13.49
CA PHE A 428 -30.91 -8.56 14.52
C PHE A 428 -30.40 -7.24 13.97
N GLN A 429 -31.02 -6.13 14.37
CA GLN A 429 -30.45 -4.81 14.16
C GLN A 429 -29.74 -4.37 15.44
N ILE A 430 -28.50 -3.89 15.33
CA ILE A 430 -27.77 -3.33 16.47
C ILE A 430 -28.35 -1.94 16.79
N LYS A 431 -29.05 -1.82 17.91
CA LYS A 431 -29.70 -0.57 18.35
C LYS A 431 -28.72 0.33 19.07
N ASP A 432 -27.88 -0.28 19.91
CA ASP A 432 -26.91 0.45 20.69
C ASP A 432 -25.78 -0.46 21.17
N VAL A 433 -24.69 0.15 21.59
CA VAL A 433 -23.58 -0.54 22.27
C VAL A 433 -23.26 0.19 23.57
N ASN A 434 -23.13 -0.55 24.66
CA ASN A 434 -22.75 -0.01 25.95
C ASN A 434 -21.30 -0.39 26.29
N PRO A 435 -20.31 0.45 25.93
CA PRO A 435 -18.90 0.19 26.22
C PRO A 435 -18.55 0.31 27.70
N LYS A 436 -19.47 0.70 28.58
CA LYS A 436 -19.25 0.72 30.04
C LYS A 436 -19.68 -0.58 30.71
N LYS A 437 -20.59 -1.33 30.09
CA LYS A 437 -21.09 -2.62 30.58
C LYS A 437 -20.58 -3.81 29.76
N GLY A 438 -19.98 -3.55 28.60
CA GLY A 438 -19.57 -4.60 27.67
C GLY A 438 -20.76 -5.28 26.99
N VAL A 439 -21.87 -4.55 26.82
CA VAL A 439 -23.15 -5.07 26.33
C VAL A 439 -23.46 -4.51 24.94
N VAL A 440 -24.06 -5.34 24.10
CA VAL A 440 -24.64 -4.98 22.81
C VAL A 440 -26.15 -5.11 22.92
N ILE A 441 -26.87 -4.07 22.51
CA ILE A 441 -28.33 -4.04 22.48
C ILE A 441 -28.76 -4.30 21.05
N VAL A 442 -29.52 -5.36 20.85
CA VAL A 442 -30.03 -5.74 19.54
C VAL A 442 -31.53 -5.92 19.54
N GLU A 443 -32.17 -5.54 18.43
CA GLU A 443 -33.59 -5.74 18.20
C GLU A 443 -33.77 -6.85 17.17
N GLU A 444 -34.56 -7.87 17.51
CA GLU A 444 -34.98 -8.88 16.55
C GLU A 444 -35.94 -8.26 15.53
N VAL A 445 -35.53 -8.22 14.26
CA VAL A 445 -36.22 -7.43 13.21
C VAL A 445 -37.62 -7.93 12.87
N TYR A 446 -37.96 -9.16 13.26
CA TYR A 446 -39.24 -9.80 12.95
C TYR A 446 -40.24 -9.76 14.12
N THR A 447 -39.76 -9.58 15.35
CA THR A 447 -40.59 -9.58 16.57
C THR A 447 -40.56 -8.25 17.31
N ASN A 448 -39.62 -7.36 16.95
CA ASN A 448 -39.29 -6.13 17.66
C ASN A 448 -38.91 -6.35 19.13
N LYS A 449 -38.47 -7.56 19.48
CA LYS A 449 -38.02 -7.88 20.82
C LYS A 449 -36.54 -7.50 20.95
N GLU A 450 -36.24 -6.73 21.99
CA GLU A 450 -34.86 -6.35 22.31
C GLU A 450 -34.17 -7.39 23.19
N TYR A 451 -32.89 -7.59 22.91
CA TYR A 451 -31.99 -8.46 23.66
C TYR A 451 -30.72 -7.69 23.99
N GLU A 452 -30.28 -7.82 25.24
CA GLU A 452 -28.99 -7.33 25.71
C GLU A 452 -28.06 -8.52 25.89
N TYR A 453 -27.01 -8.62 25.08
CA TYR A 453 -26.00 -9.67 25.22
C TYR A 453 -24.63 -9.08 25.52
N TYR A 454 -23.82 -9.82 26.26
CA TYR A 454 -22.45 -9.40 26.56
C TYR A 454 -21.53 -9.77 25.40
N ASP A 455 -20.74 -8.81 24.93
CA ASP A 455 -19.61 -9.04 24.04
C ASP A 455 -18.68 -7.82 24.09
N ILE A 456 -17.53 -7.98 24.75
CA ILE A 456 -16.59 -6.87 24.95
C ILE A 456 -16.03 -6.38 23.62
N ALA A 457 -15.77 -7.28 22.66
CA ALA A 457 -15.17 -6.90 21.39
C ALA A 457 -16.15 -6.01 20.61
N PHE A 458 -17.41 -6.42 20.53
CA PHE A 458 -18.45 -5.64 19.85
C PHE A 458 -18.78 -4.34 20.57
N SER A 459 -18.95 -4.38 21.89
CA SER A 459 -19.26 -3.18 22.67
C SER A 459 -18.14 -2.14 22.65
N CYS A 460 -16.87 -2.55 22.57
CA CYS A 460 -15.73 -1.64 22.46
C CYS A 460 -15.59 -1.04 21.05
N SER A 461 -16.17 -1.68 20.02
CA SER A 461 -16.13 -1.23 18.63
C SER A 461 -16.98 0.03 18.36
N GLY A 462 -17.83 0.45 19.31
CA GLY A 462 -18.46 1.79 19.33
C GLY A 462 -19.60 1.99 18.32
N GLU A 463 -19.89 3.26 17.99
CA GLU A 463 -21.07 3.69 17.21
C GLU A 463 -21.09 3.16 15.76
N PHE A 464 -19.97 2.66 15.23
CA PHE A 464 -19.88 2.11 13.88
C PHE A 464 -20.81 0.92 13.64
N LEU A 465 -21.19 0.21 14.71
CA LEU A 465 -22.08 -0.94 14.62
C LEU A 465 -23.56 -0.56 14.62
N LYS A 466 -23.90 0.66 15.05
CA LYS A 466 -25.29 1.08 15.24
C LYS A 466 -26.03 1.15 13.91
N GLY A 467 -27.21 0.53 13.87
CA GLY A 467 -28.03 0.42 12.67
C GLY A 467 -27.66 -0.72 11.73
N LEU A 468 -26.51 -1.39 11.94
CA LEU A 468 -26.12 -2.55 11.14
C LEU A 468 -27.02 -3.75 11.46
N TYR A 469 -27.31 -4.53 10.43
CA TYR A 469 -27.94 -5.84 10.58
C TYR A 469 -26.86 -6.91 10.77
N ILE A 470 -27.13 -7.81 11.70
CA ILE A 470 -26.34 -9.01 11.95
C ILE A 470 -27.25 -10.22 11.95
N TYR A 471 -26.70 -11.37 11.58
CA TYR A 471 -27.34 -12.65 11.83
C TYR A 471 -26.52 -13.41 12.88
N THR A 472 -27.17 -13.89 13.94
CA THR A 472 -26.53 -14.68 14.99
C THR A 472 -27.56 -15.53 15.73
N THR A 473 -27.05 -16.45 16.55
CA THR A 473 -27.86 -17.21 17.51
C THR A 473 -27.49 -16.74 18.91
N LEU A 474 -28.42 -16.12 19.61
CA LEU A 474 -28.26 -15.73 21.01
C LEU A 474 -28.74 -16.86 21.91
N VAL A 475 -28.01 -17.11 23.00
CA VAL A 475 -28.32 -18.16 23.97
C VAL A 475 -28.38 -17.53 25.36
N ASN A 476 -29.42 -17.84 26.14
CA ASN A 476 -29.52 -17.42 27.53
C ASN A 476 -29.09 -18.56 28.47
N ILE A 477 -28.05 -18.31 29.25
CA ILE A 477 -27.55 -19.23 30.27
C ILE A 477 -27.39 -18.47 31.57
N ASP A 478 -28.11 -18.90 32.62
CA ASP A 478 -28.07 -18.26 33.95
C ASP A 478 -28.35 -16.74 33.89
N ASN A 479 -29.35 -16.35 33.09
CA ASN A 479 -29.77 -14.97 32.82
C ASN A 479 -28.77 -14.11 32.03
N ILE A 480 -27.73 -14.72 31.45
CA ILE A 480 -26.77 -14.04 30.59
C ILE A 480 -27.02 -14.44 29.14
N TRP A 481 -27.33 -13.46 28.30
CA TRP A 481 -27.36 -13.67 26.85
C TRP A 481 -25.95 -13.57 26.26
N THR A 482 -25.62 -14.52 25.39
CA THR A 482 -24.36 -14.58 24.66
C THR A 482 -24.59 -15.09 23.24
N PRO A 483 -23.83 -14.64 22.23
CA PRO A 483 -23.83 -15.26 20.92
C PRO A 483 -23.20 -16.66 20.99
N ASN A 484 -23.72 -17.58 20.19
CA ASN A 484 -23.25 -18.97 20.03
C ASN A 484 -22.01 -19.06 19.12
N GLU A 485 -20.99 -18.25 19.42
CA GLU A 485 -19.69 -18.11 18.73
C GLU A 485 -19.66 -17.60 17.28
N TYR A 486 -20.81 -17.47 16.63
CA TYR A 486 -20.87 -17.06 15.22
C TYR A 486 -21.77 -15.84 15.00
N LEU A 487 -21.25 -14.86 14.28
CA LEU A 487 -21.93 -13.62 13.96
C LEU A 487 -21.63 -13.24 12.51
N LEU A 488 -22.69 -13.04 11.73
CA LEU A 488 -22.64 -12.61 10.34
C LEU A 488 -23.01 -11.14 10.21
N PRO A 489 -22.05 -10.25 9.92
CA PRO A 489 -22.36 -8.86 9.63
C PRO A 489 -22.95 -8.71 8.23
N LEU A 490 -24.01 -7.92 8.10
CA LEU A 490 -24.73 -7.68 6.83
C LEU A 490 -24.58 -6.22 6.39
N VAL A 491 -23.34 -5.73 6.40
CA VAL A 491 -23.01 -4.32 6.11
C VAL A 491 -23.50 -3.96 4.71
N GLY A 492 -24.23 -2.84 4.60
CA GLY A 492 -24.79 -2.35 3.33
C GLY A 492 -26.05 -3.08 2.86
N SER A 493 -26.53 -4.12 3.56
CA SER A 493 -27.81 -4.77 3.26
C SER A 493 -28.95 -4.10 4.02
N THR A 494 -30.06 -3.84 3.33
CA THR A 494 -31.32 -3.44 3.97
C THR A 494 -32.12 -4.67 4.42
N LEU A 495 -33.14 -4.47 5.28
CA LEU A 495 -34.06 -5.55 5.63
C LEU A 495 -34.80 -6.11 4.40
N GLU A 496 -35.06 -5.27 3.40
CA GLU A 496 -35.66 -5.70 2.13
C GLU A 496 -34.72 -6.63 1.36
N ASP A 497 -33.43 -6.28 1.26
CA ASP A 497 -32.41 -7.12 0.61
C ASP A 497 -32.31 -8.49 1.29
N ILE A 498 -32.33 -8.49 2.62
CA ILE A 498 -32.27 -9.70 3.45
C ILE A 498 -33.48 -10.58 3.17
N ASN A 499 -34.70 -10.04 3.25
CA ASN A 499 -35.94 -10.80 3.02
C ASN A 499 -36.02 -11.35 1.60
N LYS A 500 -35.69 -10.52 0.59
CA LYS A 500 -35.62 -10.95 -0.81
C LYS A 500 -34.63 -12.09 -1.01
N LYS A 501 -33.48 -12.04 -0.32
CA LYS A 501 -32.50 -13.12 -0.38
C LYS A 501 -33.00 -14.39 0.29
N ILE A 502 -33.67 -14.30 1.44
CA ILE A 502 -34.30 -15.44 2.14
C ILE A 502 -35.30 -16.16 1.22
N ASP A 503 -36.17 -15.41 0.55
CA ASP A 503 -37.18 -15.96 -0.36
C ASP A 503 -36.56 -16.61 -1.60
N SER A 504 -35.35 -16.19 -1.98
CA SER A 504 -34.61 -16.77 -3.11
C SER A 504 -33.95 -18.12 -2.79
N ILE A 505 -33.78 -18.49 -1.50
CA ILE A 505 -33.10 -19.73 -1.10
C ILE A 505 -33.94 -20.95 -1.47
N LYS A 506 -33.36 -21.84 -2.28
CA LYS A 506 -34.01 -23.07 -2.76
C LYS A 506 -33.48 -24.31 -2.08
N GLY A 507 -34.32 -25.35 -2.01
CA GLY A 507 -33.90 -26.69 -1.60
C GLY A 507 -33.84 -26.93 -0.09
N VAL A 508 -34.36 -26.01 0.73
CA VAL A 508 -34.55 -26.16 2.18
C VAL A 508 -35.88 -25.52 2.59
N ASN A 509 -36.72 -26.25 3.33
CA ASN A 509 -38.01 -25.70 3.79
C ASN A 509 -37.89 -24.91 5.11
N ASN A 510 -36.96 -25.29 5.98
CA ASN A 510 -36.77 -24.64 7.28
C ASN A 510 -36.40 -23.15 7.10
N LEU A 511 -37.16 -22.25 7.74
CA LEU A 511 -37.00 -20.80 7.58
C LEU A 511 -35.67 -20.29 8.15
N ASN A 512 -35.26 -20.84 9.29
CA ASN A 512 -34.04 -20.48 10.00
C ASN A 512 -32.79 -20.82 9.18
N THR A 513 -32.76 -22.01 8.60
CA THR A 513 -31.71 -22.40 7.64
C THR A 513 -31.69 -21.53 6.38
N ARG A 514 -32.87 -21.12 5.88
CA ARG A 514 -32.93 -20.15 4.75
C ARG A 514 -32.37 -18.78 5.15
N ARG A 515 -32.68 -18.30 6.36
CA ARG A 515 -32.12 -17.07 6.92
C ARG A 515 -30.60 -17.13 7.00
N PHE A 516 -30.05 -18.19 7.58
CA PHE A 516 -28.61 -18.41 7.64
C PHE A 516 -27.96 -18.32 6.25
N LEU A 517 -28.44 -19.12 5.29
CA LEU A 517 -27.82 -19.22 3.96
C LEU A 517 -27.93 -17.89 3.19
N ALA A 518 -29.05 -17.18 3.33
CA ALA A 518 -29.24 -15.87 2.74
C ALA A 518 -28.26 -14.84 3.31
N CYS A 519 -28.17 -14.77 4.64
CA CYS A 519 -27.27 -13.85 5.35
C CYS A 519 -25.80 -14.15 5.03
N TYR A 520 -25.42 -15.43 4.98
CA TYR A 520 -24.08 -15.85 4.59
C TYR A 520 -23.71 -15.41 3.17
N LEU A 521 -24.64 -15.57 2.20
CA LEU A 521 -24.41 -15.13 0.83
C LEU A 521 -24.30 -13.60 0.71
N LEU A 522 -25.07 -12.85 1.52
CA LEU A 522 -24.98 -11.39 1.56
C LEU A 522 -23.67 -10.92 2.18
N SER A 523 -23.19 -11.58 3.24
CA SER A 523 -21.91 -11.24 3.85
C SER A 523 -20.71 -11.48 2.93
N LEU A 524 -20.81 -12.42 1.98
CA LEU A 524 -19.77 -12.63 0.97
C LEU A 524 -19.68 -11.50 -0.06
N ALA A 525 -20.76 -10.74 -0.26
CA ALA A 525 -20.82 -9.63 -1.22
C ALA A 525 -20.48 -8.27 -0.58
N SER A 526 -20.32 -8.20 0.75
CA SER A 526 -19.90 -6.97 1.42
C SER A 526 -18.38 -6.83 1.34
N ASP A 527 -17.89 -5.88 0.55
CA ASP A 527 -16.45 -5.55 0.43
C ASP A 527 -15.86 -4.85 1.67
N THR A 528 -16.58 -4.81 2.80
CA THR A 528 -16.15 -4.03 3.96
C THR A 528 -15.19 -4.84 4.85
N ILE A 529 -13.90 -4.51 4.71
CA ILE A 529 -12.75 -4.96 5.55
C ILE A 529 -13.00 -4.82 7.07
N ILE A 530 -13.98 -4.00 7.47
CA ILE A 530 -14.29 -3.61 8.87
C ILE A 530 -14.60 -4.82 9.77
N THR A 531 -15.04 -5.96 9.23
CA THR A 531 -15.42 -7.13 10.04
C THR A 531 -14.42 -8.28 10.02
N LYS A 532 -13.65 -8.49 8.95
CA LYS A 532 -12.65 -9.59 8.90
C LYS A 532 -11.49 -9.45 9.90
N ARG A 533 -11.19 -8.22 10.36
CA ARG A 533 -10.14 -7.93 11.35
C ARG A 533 -10.63 -7.72 12.78
N THR A 534 -11.92 -7.43 12.98
CA THR A 534 -12.48 -7.11 14.31
C THR A 534 -13.18 -8.33 14.95
N LEU A 535 -13.48 -9.36 14.16
CA LEU A 535 -14.15 -10.61 14.58
C LEU A 535 -13.22 -11.83 14.68
N ASN A 536 -11.92 -11.68 14.40
CA ASN A 536 -10.91 -12.73 14.58
C ASN A 536 -10.09 -12.51 15.85
#